data_AF-A0A942MH39-F1
#
_entry.id   AF-A0A942MH39-F1
#
_cell.length_a   1.000
_cell.length_b   1.000
_cell.length_c   1.000
_cell.angle_alpha   90.00
_cell.angle_beta   90.00
_cell.angle_gamma   90.00
#
_symmetry.space_group_name_H-M   'P 1'
#
loop_
_entity.id
_entity.type
_entity.pdbx_description
1 polymer ?
#
loop_
_entity_poly.entity_id
_entity_poly.type
_entity_poly.pdbx_seq_one_letter_code
_entity_poly.pdbx_strand_id
1 'polypeptide(L)'
;MRLIFSRWLQQTVTRENQDNVTAVSTQIDTLSERQVVIKANPSDLKIKEANIETLRIPGQSLERPLNHILPLTGIPAYFGSGKALIKALPDDQVILDLVLETVTALIQAETSFYQERNVAVTHEDYDRYWEDIYQNACHYYSNLPRVTHRFMENIQPQHRDNHLFSRQRLIAVYQLENNRHRLNINLIDSFHEMGIIVETTGSNHLITGIWGNFLRCPDKICRETEQKLQQITGLSLSATSAKDISKFIGGNNGCTHLGQMMVEATNCLKLIQFY
;
A
#
# COMPACT_ATOMS: atom_id res chain seq x y z
N MET A 1 -19.21 12.58 -18.08
CA MET A 1 -18.25 11.85 -17.23
C MET A 1 -18.72 10.40 -17.09
N ARG A 2 -17.86 9.43 -17.41
CA ARG A 2 -18.19 7.99 -17.37
C ARG A 2 -17.14 7.24 -16.54
N LEU A 3 -17.54 6.39 -15.60
CA LEU A 3 -16.62 5.48 -14.91
C LEU A 3 -16.16 4.39 -15.89
N ILE A 4 -14.85 4.22 -16.06
CA ILE A 4 -14.27 3.26 -17.01
C ILE A 4 -13.40 2.20 -16.34
N PHE A 5 -12.89 2.46 -15.14
CA PHE A 5 -12.13 1.50 -14.36
C PHE A 5 -12.29 1.78 -12.87
N SER A 6 -12.31 0.73 -12.05
CA SER A 6 -12.25 0.83 -10.61
C SER A 6 -11.38 -0.29 -10.07
N ARG A 7 -10.59 0.01 -9.03
CA ARG A 7 -9.86 -0.98 -8.25
C ARG A 7 -10.02 -0.65 -6.78
N TRP A 8 -10.35 -1.68 -6.02
CA TRP A 8 -10.41 -1.67 -4.57
C TRP A 8 -9.43 -2.72 -4.04
N LEU A 9 -8.58 -2.30 -3.11
CA LEU A 9 -7.67 -3.17 -2.39
C LEU A 9 -8.01 -3.09 -0.90
N GLN A 10 -8.31 -4.23 -0.29
CA GLN A 10 -8.46 -4.36 1.14
C GLN A 10 -7.35 -5.24 1.70
N GLN A 11 -6.75 -4.79 2.80
CA GLN A 11 -5.74 -5.51 3.54
C GLN A 11 -6.19 -5.67 4.97
N THR A 12 -6.08 -6.88 5.51
CA THR A 12 -6.38 -7.17 6.92
C THR A 12 -5.34 -8.09 7.49
N VAL A 13 -5.00 -7.90 8.77
CA VAL A 13 -4.19 -8.85 9.54
C VAL A 13 -4.93 -9.22 10.81
N THR A 14 -5.08 -10.52 11.04
CA THR A 14 -5.74 -11.06 12.23
C THR A 14 -4.83 -12.03 12.96
N ARG A 15 -4.92 -12.06 14.29
CA ARG A 15 -4.33 -13.11 15.11
C ARG A 15 -5.29 -14.30 15.15
N GLU A 16 -4.79 -15.47 14.78
CA GLU A 16 -5.53 -16.73 14.95
C GLU A 16 -5.23 -17.35 16.31
N ASN A 17 -3.94 -17.31 16.73
CA ASN A 17 -3.46 -17.80 18.01
C ASN A 17 -2.05 -17.23 18.29
N GLN A 18 -1.39 -17.72 19.35
CA GLN A 18 -0.04 -17.29 19.75
C GLN A 18 1.03 -17.60 18.70
N ASP A 19 0.80 -18.61 17.84
CA ASP A 19 1.78 -19.03 16.85
C ASP A 19 1.47 -18.53 15.45
N ASN A 20 0.29 -17.92 15.21
CA ASN A 20 -0.18 -17.63 13.86
C ASN A 20 -0.87 -16.26 13.76
N VAL A 21 -0.35 -15.45 12.86
CA VAL A 21 -1.02 -14.27 12.30
C VAL A 21 -1.31 -14.53 10.82
N THR A 22 -2.49 -14.10 10.39
CA THR A 22 -2.97 -14.27 9.00
C THR A 22 -3.18 -12.90 8.40
N ALA A 23 -2.46 -12.62 7.32
CA ALA A 23 -2.63 -11.44 6.50
C ALA A 23 -3.33 -11.79 5.20
N VAL A 24 -4.27 -10.95 4.81
CA VAL A 24 -5.06 -11.11 3.60
C VAL A 24 -5.03 -9.80 2.84
N SER A 25 -4.67 -9.86 1.56
CA SER A 25 -4.88 -8.76 0.62
C SER A 25 -5.84 -9.20 -0.48
N THR A 26 -6.99 -8.52 -0.57
CA THR A 26 -8.02 -8.77 -1.60
C THR A 26 -8.04 -7.59 -2.55
N GLN A 27 -7.78 -7.85 -3.83
CA GLN A 27 -7.97 -6.89 -4.91
C GLN A 27 -9.21 -7.26 -5.71
N ILE A 28 -10.11 -6.29 -5.81
CA ILE A 28 -11.28 -6.34 -6.69
C ILE A 28 -11.12 -5.18 -7.66
N ASP A 29 -10.90 -5.48 -8.93
CA ASP A 29 -10.88 -4.45 -9.97
C ASP A 29 -11.77 -4.81 -11.15
N THR A 30 -11.82 -3.94 -12.16
CA THR A 30 -12.60 -4.19 -13.38
C THR A 30 -12.14 -5.46 -14.10
N LEU A 31 -10.87 -5.84 -13.99
CA LEU A 31 -10.22 -6.89 -14.79
C LEU A 31 -10.09 -8.22 -14.08
N SER A 32 -10.20 -8.27 -12.76
CA SER A 32 -10.07 -9.50 -11.98
C SER A 32 -10.53 -9.32 -10.55
N GLU A 33 -10.69 -10.45 -9.87
CA GLU A 33 -10.78 -10.51 -8.42
C GLU A 33 -9.79 -11.56 -7.93
N ARG A 34 -8.84 -11.13 -7.09
CA ARG A 34 -7.75 -11.96 -6.57
C ARG A 34 -7.53 -11.69 -5.10
N GLN A 35 -7.17 -12.72 -4.36
CA GLN A 35 -6.84 -12.64 -2.94
C GLN A 35 -5.53 -13.37 -2.67
N VAL A 36 -4.62 -12.74 -1.95
CA VAL A 36 -3.46 -13.40 -1.36
C VAL A 36 -3.67 -13.56 0.13
N VAL A 37 -3.40 -14.76 0.64
CA VAL A 37 -3.43 -15.08 2.07
C VAL A 37 -2.03 -15.54 2.48
N ILE A 38 -1.48 -14.95 3.54
CA ILE A 38 -0.20 -15.34 4.13
C ILE A 38 -0.40 -15.59 5.62
N LYS A 39 -0.07 -16.80 6.07
CA LYS A 39 0.06 -17.13 7.49
C LYS A 39 1.52 -17.08 7.89
N ALA A 40 1.83 -16.39 8.98
CA ALA A 40 3.19 -16.23 9.49
C ALA A 40 3.26 -16.47 11.01
N ASN A 41 4.45 -16.85 11.48
CA ASN A 41 4.73 -16.87 12.92
C ASN A 41 4.92 -15.44 13.43
N PRO A 42 4.22 -14.97 14.48
CA PRO A 42 4.38 -13.59 14.96
C PRO A 42 5.78 -13.30 15.52
N SER A 43 6.50 -14.28 16.05
CA SER A 43 7.83 -14.07 16.66
C SER A 43 8.96 -13.82 15.66
N ASP A 44 8.88 -14.38 14.44
CA ASP A 44 9.94 -14.23 13.43
C ASP A 44 9.43 -13.81 12.04
N LEU A 45 8.11 -13.69 11.88
CA LEU A 45 7.39 -13.39 10.63
C LEU A 45 7.75 -14.34 9.48
N LYS A 46 8.28 -15.55 9.75
CA LYS A 46 8.45 -16.55 8.71
C LYS A 46 7.09 -17.03 8.24
N ILE A 47 6.92 -17.02 6.93
CA ILE A 47 5.74 -17.53 6.26
C ILE A 47 5.64 -19.03 6.54
N LYS A 48 4.49 -19.47 7.04
CA LYS A 48 4.14 -20.89 7.22
C LYS A 48 3.38 -21.41 6.01
N GLU A 49 2.42 -20.61 5.55
CA GLU A 49 1.54 -20.92 4.43
C GLU A 49 1.30 -19.64 3.63
N ALA A 50 1.27 -19.76 2.30
CA ALA A 50 0.85 -18.68 1.43
C ALA A 50 0.08 -19.25 0.25
N ASN A 51 -1.06 -18.63 -0.07
CA ASN A 51 -1.87 -19.01 -1.21
C ASN A 51 -2.42 -17.78 -1.93
N ILE A 52 -2.72 -17.96 -3.20
CA ILE A 52 -3.48 -17.00 -4.00
C ILE A 52 -4.76 -17.66 -4.51
N GLU A 53 -5.86 -16.95 -4.36
CA GLU A 53 -7.16 -17.32 -4.90
C GLU A 53 -7.55 -16.34 -6.00
N THR A 54 -7.87 -16.87 -7.19
CA THR A 54 -8.53 -16.08 -8.23
C THR A 54 -10.02 -16.36 -8.17
N LEU A 55 -10.78 -15.34 -7.78
CA LEU A 55 -12.21 -15.39 -7.53
C LEU A 55 -13.01 -15.04 -8.79
N ARG A 56 -12.45 -14.18 -9.67
CA ARG A 56 -13.12 -13.72 -10.89
C ARG A 56 -12.13 -13.40 -12.00
N ILE A 57 -12.45 -13.84 -13.21
CA ILE A 57 -11.81 -13.42 -14.46
C ILE A 57 -12.92 -13.02 -15.45
N PRO A 58 -12.91 -11.80 -16.01
CA PRO A 58 -13.89 -11.37 -17.00
C PRO A 58 -14.00 -12.34 -18.17
N GLY A 59 -15.23 -12.70 -18.55
CA GLY A 59 -15.50 -13.58 -19.69
C GLY A 59 -15.23 -15.07 -19.43
N GLN A 60 -14.86 -15.46 -18.21
CA GLN A 60 -14.67 -16.85 -17.84
C GLN A 60 -15.65 -17.26 -16.74
N SER A 61 -16.26 -18.43 -16.89
CA SER A 61 -17.04 -19.05 -15.82
C SER A 61 -16.10 -19.88 -14.96
N LEU A 62 -16.09 -19.61 -13.65
CA LEU A 62 -15.35 -20.39 -12.67
C LEU A 62 -16.36 -21.12 -11.77
N GLU A 63 -16.33 -22.45 -11.76
CA GLU A 63 -17.18 -23.24 -10.85
C GLU A 63 -16.75 -23.11 -9.38
N ARG A 64 -15.47 -22.78 -9.16
CA ARG A 64 -14.85 -22.52 -7.86
C ARG A 64 -13.64 -21.59 -8.01
N PRO A 65 -13.21 -20.91 -6.93
CA PRO A 65 -11.95 -20.18 -6.92
C PRO A 65 -10.77 -21.02 -7.43
N LEU A 66 -9.91 -20.44 -8.27
CA LEU A 66 -8.63 -21.06 -8.62
C LEU A 66 -7.65 -20.79 -7.49
N ASN A 67 -7.29 -21.82 -6.73
CA ASN A 67 -6.38 -21.71 -5.61
C ASN A 67 -4.99 -22.26 -5.97
N HIS A 68 -3.95 -21.47 -5.72
CA HIS A 68 -2.57 -21.85 -5.93
C HIS A 68 -1.75 -21.61 -4.67
N ILE A 69 -1.07 -22.66 -4.20
CA ILE A 69 -0.09 -22.55 -3.11
C ILE A 69 1.15 -21.86 -3.65
N LEU A 70 1.60 -20.82 -2.95
CA LEU A 70 2.80 -20.08 -3.29
C LEU A 70 3.99 -20.68 -2.53
N PRO A 71 5.16 -20.88 -3.16
CA PRO A 71 6.32 -21.51 -2.55
C PRO A 71 7.11 -20.55 -1.65
N LEU A 72 6.43 -19.95 -0.66
CA LEU A 72 6.98 -18.89 0.20
C LEU A 72 7.33 -19.36 1.61
N THR A 73 7.00 -20.61 1.97
CA THR A 73 7.25 -21.15 3.31
C THR A 73 8.71 -20.98 3.73
N GLY A 74 8.93 -20.46 4.93
CA GLY A 74 10.24 -20.18 5.50
C GLY A 74 10.84 -18.82 5.13
N ILE A 75 10.33 -18.14 4.10
CA ILE A 75 10.76 -16.77 3.78
C ILE A 75 10.18 -15.81 4.83
N PRO A 76 10.99 -14.91 5.43
CA PRO A 76 10.46 -13.87 6.32
C PRO A 76 9.56 -12.89 5.55
N ALA A 77 8.35 -12.65 6.03
CA ALA A 77 7.47 -11.59 5.54
C ALA A 77 7.83 -10.23 6.18
N TYR A 78 9.03 -9.74 5.88
CA TYR A 78 9.57 -8.52 6.49
C TYR A 78 10.50 -7.74 5.54
N PHE A 79 11.07 -6.62 6.02
CA PHE A 79 12.02 -5.81 5.24
C PHE A 79 13.18 -6.65 4.69
N GLY A 80 13.62 -6.33 3.47
CA GLY A 80 14.74 -7.00 2.81
C GLY A 80 14.37 -8.29 2.06
N SER A 81 13.17 -8.85 2.26
CA SER A 81 12.77 -10.12 1.64
C SER A 81 12.39 -10.02 0.16
N GLY A 82 12.34 -8.82 -0.43
CA GLY A 82 11.86 -8.61 -1.81
C GLY A 82 12.54 -9.51 -2.86
N LYS A 83 13.87 -9.67 -2.81
CA LYS A 83 14.59 -10.56 -3.75
C LYS A 83 14.22 -12.03 -3.58
N ALA A 84 14.03 -12.48 -2.35
CA ALA A 84 13.65 -13.86 -2.05
C ALA A 84 12.21 -14.13 -2.54
N LEU A 85 11.30 -13.19 -2.32
CA LEU A 85 9.91 -13.25 -2.80
C LEU A 85 9.87 -13.30 -4.32
N ILE A 86 10.55 -12.38 -5.02
CA ILE A 86 10.61 -12.35 -6.49
C ILE A 86 11.15 -13.67 -7.06
N LYS A 87 12.18 -14.25 -6.43
CA LYS A 87 12.78 -15.51 -6.89
C LYS A 87 11.82 -16.71 -6.73
N ALA A 88 10.97 -16.68 -5.71
CA ALA A 88 10.07 -17.79 -5.40
C ALA A 88 8.75 -17.73 -6.18
N LEU A 89 8.29 -16.53 -6.54
CA LEU A 89 7.01 -16.34 -7.21
C LEU A 89 7.07 -16.62 -8.73
N PRO A 90 5.93 -16.95 -9.35
CA PRO A 90 5.82 -16.96 -10.81
C PRO A 90 6.07 -15.55 -11.38
N ASP A 91 6.42 -15.48 -12.66
CA ASP A 91 6.54 -14.22 -13.41
C ASP A 91 5.16 -13.63 -13.72
N ASP A 92 4.46 -13.20 -12.67
CA ASP A 92 3.18 -12.48 -12.72
C ASP A 92 3.28 -11.28 -11.77
N GLN A 93 3.35 -10.08 -12.36
CA GLN A 93 3.47 -8.83 -11.61
C GLN A 93 2.29 -8.59 -10.66
N VAL A 94 1.07 -9.02 -11.01
CA VAL A 94 -0.11 -8.85 -10.14
C VAL A 94 0.02 -9.73 -8.90
N ILE A 95 0.53 -10.96 -9.04
CA ILE A 95 0.80 -11.83 -7.90
C ILE A 95 1.88 -11.22 -7.02
N LEU A 96 2.99 -10.77 -7.63
CA LEU A 96 4.08 -10.12 -6.90
C LEU A 96 3.59 -8.90 -6.12
N ASP A 97 2.84 -8.01 -6.77
CA ASP A 97 2.30 -6.80 -6.14
C ASP A 97 1.41 -7.17 -4.94
N LEU A 98 0.47 -8.11 -5.10
CA LEU A 98 -0.41 -8.53 -4.00
C LEU A 98 0.34 -9.21 -2.84
N VAL A 99 1.40 -9.98 -3.13
CA VAL A 99 2.24 -10.56 -2.08
C VAL A 99 2.99 -9.46 -1.33
N LEU A 100 3.58 -8.48 -2.03
CA LEU A 100 4.28 -7.36 -1.40
C LEU A 100 3.33 -6.48 -0.56
N GLU A 101 2.10 -6.29 -1.01
CA GLU A 101 1.04 -5.63 -0.24
C GLU A 101 0.68 -6.41 1.03
N THR A 102 0.59 -7.74 0.93
CA THR A 102 0.29 -8.60 2.08
C THR A 102 1.42 -8.59 3.10
N VAL A 103 2.68 -8.59 2.64
CA VAL A 103 3.86 -8.44 3.50
C VAL A 103 3.89 -7.05 4.17
N THR A 104 3.54 -5.99 3.44
CA THR A 104 3.45 -4.64 4.00
C THR A 104 2.40 -4.57 5.11
N ALA A 105 1.26 -5.24 4.95
CA ALA A 105 0.24 -5.33 5.99
C ALA A 105 0.76 -6.05 7.25
N LEU A 106 1.52 -7.14 7.11
CA LEU A 106 2.16 -7.84 8.24
C LEU A 106 3.15 -6.94 8.98
N ILE A 107 3.98 -6.18 8.26
CA ILE A 107 4.92 -5.22 8.85
C ILE A 107 4.16 -4.17 9.67
N GLN A 108 3.04 -3.66 9.16
CA GLN A 108 2.22 -2.69 9.90
C GLN A 108 1.53 -3.32 11.13
N ALA A 109 1.14 -4.58 11.04
CA ALA A 109 0.53 -5.30 12.16
C ALA A 109 1.51 -5.60 13.30
N GLU A 110 2.83 -5.67 13.02
CA GLU A 110 3.90 -5.90 14.02
C GLU A 110 3.78 -4.95 15.21
N THR A 111 3.25 -3.74 15.00
CA THR A 111 2.98 -2.75 16.04
C THR A 111 2.14 -3.27 17.20
N SER A 112 1.29 -4.27 16.95
CA SER A 112 0.43 -4.91 17.96
C SER A 112 1.08 -6.11 18.65
N PHE A 113 2.24 -6.58 18.19
CA PHE A 113 2.92 -7.78 18.72
C PHE A 113 4.45 -7.71 18.71
N TYR A 114 5.01 -6.50 18.71
CA TYR A 114 6.45 -6.26 18.62
C TYR A 114 7.25 -6.90 19.76
N GLN A 115 6.61 -7.14 20.91
CA GLN A 115 7.25 -7.80 22.05
C GLN A 115 7.53 -9.28 21.75
N GLU A 116 6.64 -9.96 21.02
CA GLU A 116 6.84 -11.36 20.58
C GLU A 116 8.02 -11.49 19.60
N ARG A 117 8.31 -10.41 18.87
CA ARG A 117 9.43 -10.30 17.94
C ARG A 117 10.78 -10.11 18.64
N ASN A 118 10.79 -9.85 19.95
CA ASN A 118 11.98 -9.50 20.73
C ASN A 118 12.78 -8.32 20.15
N VAL A 119 12.13 -7.44 19.37
CA VAL A 119 12.78 -6.24 18.80
C VAL A 119 12.74 -5.04 19.76
N ALA A 120 11.81 -5.05 20.72
CA ALA A 120 11.64 -4.01 21.72
C ALA A 120 10.87 -4.56 22.94
N VAL A 121 11.14 -3.99 24.12
CA VAL A 121 10.46 -4.35 25.37
C VAL A 121 9.38 -3.33 25.72
N THR A 122 9.67 -2.05 25.49
CA THR A 122 8.75 -0.92 25.74
C THR A 122 8.28 -0.27 24.43
N HIS A 123 7.23 0.56 24.50
CA HIS A 123 6.78 1.35 23.36
C HIS A 123 7.87 2.31 22.88
N GLU A 124 8.62 2.91 23.80
CA GLU A 124 9.71 3.83 23.49
C GLU A 124 10.88 3.12 22.80
N ASP A 125 11.17 1.86 23.16
CA ASP A 125 12.16 1.05 22.45
C ASP A 125 11.70 0.77 21.03
N TYR A 126 10.41 0.46 20.86
CA TYR A 126 9.83 0.16 19.55
C TYR A 126 9.80 1.39 18.63
N ASP A 127 9.45 2.56 19.16
CA ASP A 127 9.54 3.82 18.41
C ASP A 127 10.97 4.04 17.89
N ARG A 128 12.00 3.87 18.73
CA ARG A 128 13.39 4.03 18.30
C ARG A 128 13.81 3.01 17.24
N TYR A 129 13.36 1.76 17.39
CA TYR A 129 13.57 0.70 16.40
C TYR A 129 12.95 1.06 15.04
N TRP A 130 11.72 1.60 15.03
CA TRP A 130 11.06 2.06 13.80
C TRP A 130 11.69 3.33 13.22
N GLU A 131 12.10 4.28 14.06
CA GLU A 131 12.81 5.50 13.65
C GLU A 131 14.12 5.18 12.90
N ASP A 132 14.84 4.14 13.33
CA ASP A 132 16.06 3.66 12.67
C ASP A 132 15.75 2.97 11.33
N ILE A 133 14.81 2.03 11.31
CA ILE A 133 14.44 1.29 10.10
C ILE A 133 13.87 2.21 9.01
N TYR A 134 13.02 3.15 9.39
CA TYR A 134 12.38 4.08 8.48
C TYR A 134 13.14 5.39 8.33
N GLN A 135 14.40 5.46 8.77
CA GLN A 135 15.19 6.68 8.67
C GLN A 135 15.19 7.19 7.22
N ASN A 136 14.81 8.45 7.04
CA ASN A 136 14.67 9.09 5.72
C ASN A 136 13.67 8.43 4.77
N ALA A 137 12.77 7.56 5.24
CA ALA A 137 11.80 6.89 4.38
C ALA A 137 10.68 7.85 3.92
N CYS A 138 10.26 8.78 4.78
CA CYS A 138 9.25 9.78 4.44
C CYS A 138 9.48 11.08 5.22
N HIS A 139 8.66 12.10 4.95
CA HIS A 139 8.76 13.41 5.60
C HIS A 139 8.76 13.32 7.12
N TYR A 140 7.99 12.39 7.70
CA TYR A 140 7.98 12.15 9.14
C TYR A 140 9.37 11.72 9.66
N TYR A 141 9.88 10.60 9.15
CA TYR A 141 11.15 10.02 9.58
C TYR A 141 12.39 10.80 9.09
N SER A 142 12.22 11.74 8.17
CA SER A 142 13.27 12.69 7.76
C SER A 142 13.32 13.94 8.66
N ASN A 143 12.31 14.14 9.53
CA ASN A 143 12.15 15.34 10.35
C ASN A 143 11.83 15.00 11.81
N LEU A 144 12.38 13.89 12.34
CA LEU A 144 12.16 13.46 13.74
C LEU A 144 12.32 14.57 14.79
N PRO A 145 13.29 15.51 14.69
CA PRO A 145 13.39 16.62 15.65
C PRO A 145 12.19 17.58 15.68
N ARG A 146 11.34 17.56 14.64
CA ARG A 146 10.14 18.41 14.51
C ARG A 146 8.84 17.65 14.79
N VAL A 147 8.92 16.33 14.98
CA VAL A 147 7.76 15.49 15.31
C VAL A 147 7.25 15.84 16.71
N THR A 148 5.94 15.99 16.84
CA THR A 148 5.26 16.28 18.11
C THR A 148 4.60 15.07 18.74
N HIS A 149 4.28 14.05 17.93
CA HIS A 149 3.73 12.77 18.38
C HIS A 149 4.51 11.61 17.77
N ARG A 150 5.06 10.76 18.63
CA ARG A 150 5.71 9.52 18.20
C ARG A 150 4.69 8.53 17.66
N PHE A 151 5.20 7.53 16.95
CA PHE A 151 4.35 6.57 16.27
C PHE A 151 3.49 5.79 17.27
N MET A 152 4.08 5.25 18.35
CA MET A 152 3.34 4.49 19.35
C MET A 152 2.32 5.32 20.13
N GLU A 153 2.48 6.64 20.25
CA GLU A 153 1.45 7.52 20.83
C GLU A 153 0.14 7.51 20.03
N ASN A 154 0.22 7.25 18.72
CA ASN A 154 -0.95 7.11 17.85
C ASN A 154 -1.60 5.71 17.94
N ILE A 155 -0.85 4.69 18.40
CA ILE A 155 -1.27 3.27 18.39
C ILE A 155 -1.75 2.83 19.76
N GLN A 156 -1.00 3.15 20.81
CA GLN A 156 -1.19 2.64 22.17
C GLN A 156 -2.63 2.80 22.67
N PRO A 157 -3.35 3.91 22.44
CA PRO A 157 -4.74 4.04 22.90
C PRO A 157 -5.72 3.04 22.26
N GLN A 158 -5.33 2.39 21.16
CA GLN A 158 -6.15 1.49 20.36
C GLN A 158 -5.56 0.08 20.34
N HIS A 159 -5.39 -0.51 21.52
CA HIS A 159 -4.88 -1.88 21.64
C HIS A 159 -5.73 -2.89 20.83
N ARG A 160 -5.05 -3.82 20.16
CA ARG A 160 -5.64 -4.79 19.23
C ARG A 160 -5.06 -6.18 19.47
N ASP A 161 -5.90 -7.08 19.97
CA ASP A 161 -5.50 -8.48 20.21
C ASP A 161 -5.81 -9.41 19.04
N ASN A 162 -6.94 -9.17 18.36
CA ASN A 162 -7.47 -10.07 17.34
C ASN A 162 -7.36 -9.48 15.93
N HIS A 163 -7.80 -8.25 15.70
CA HIS A 163 -7.74 -7.58 14.41
C HIS A 163 -6.64 -6.52 14.44
N LEU A 164 -5.44 -6.93 14.02
CA LEU A 164 -4.19 -6.20 14.26
C LEU A 164 -4.04 -5.03 13.31
N PHE A 165 -4.44 -5.20 12.05
CA PHE A 165 -4.29 -4.17 11.02
C PHE A 165 -5.42 -4.22 10.00
N SER A 166 -5.81 -3.04 9.50
CA SER A 166 -6.74 -2.88 8.39
C SER A 166 -6.34 -1.68 7.56
N ARG A 167 -6.40 -1.84 6.23
CA ARG A 167 -6.22 -0.78 5.24
C ARG A 167 -7.13 -1.02 4.06
N GLN A 168 -7.65 0.06 3.49
CA GLN A 168 -8.33 0.06 2.21
C GLN A 168 -7.71 1.11 1.31
N ARG A 169 -7.59 0.77 0.02
CA ARG A 169 -7.30 1.70 -1.05
C ARG A 169 -8.34 1.56 -2.14
N LEU A 170 -8.74 2.70 -2.69
CA LEU A 170 -9.69 2.77 -3.79
C LEU A 170 -9.13 3.69 -4.85
N ILE A 171 -9.20 3.26 -6.10
CA ILE A 171 -9.00 4.12 -7.26
C ILE A 171 -10.15 3.96 -8.25
N ALA A 172 -10.76 5.07 -8.62
CA ALA A 172 -11.80 5.14 -9.64
C ALA A 172 -11.33 6.06 -10.77
N VAL A 173 -11.34 5.54 -12.00
CA VAL A 173 -10.92 6.26 -13.21
C VAL A 173 -12.14 6.60 -14.04
N TYR A 174 -12.35 7.88 -14.27
CA TYR A 174 -13.43 8.44 -15.06
C TYR A 174 -12.89 8.99 -16.37
N GLN A 175 -13.55 8.64 -17.47
CA GLN A 175 -13.39 9.30 -18.74
C GLN A 175 -14.21 10.60 -18.75
N LEU A 176 -13.54 11.67 -19.15
CA LEU A 176 -14.11 12.98 -19.43
C LEU A 176 -14.07 13.22 -20.95
N GLU A 177 -14.65 14.33 -21.40
CA GLU A 177 -14.61 14.74 -22.81
C GLU A 177 -13.18 15.07 -23.26
N ASN A 178 -12.93 15.04 -24.58
CA ASN A 178 -11.66 15.43 -25.20
C ASN A 178 -10.44 14.66 -24.68
N ASN A 179 -10.58 13.34 -24.52
CA ASN A 179 -9.50 12.45 -24.08
C ASN A 179 -8.87 12.89 -22.75
N ARG A 180 -9.73 13.32 -21.82
CA ARG A 180 -9.34 13.64 -20.45
C ARG A 180 -9.76 12.52 -19.51
N HIS A 181 -8.99 12.35 -18.44
CA HIS A 181 -9.33 11.42 -17.36
C HIS A 181 -9.34 12.13 -16.03
N ARG A 182 -10.21 11.71 -15.13
CA ARG A 182 -10.18 12.05 -13.71
C ARG A 182 -10.00 10.77 -12.90
N LEU A 183 -9.03 10.75 -12.00
CA LEU A 183 -8.77 9.66 -11.09
C LEU A 183 -9.08 10.13 -9.68
N ASN A 184 -9.95 9.42 -8.99
CA ASN A 184 -10.21 9.63 -7.58
C ASN A 184 -9.55 8.49 -6.81
N ILE A 185 -8.62 8.82 -5.92
CA ILE A 185 -7.78 7.83 -5.22
C ILE A 185 -7.89 8.10 -3.73
N ASN A 186 -8.17 7.07 -2.94
CA ASN A 186 -8.27 7.17 -1.48
C ASN A 186 -7.43 6.07 -0.83
N LEU A 187 -6.85 6.41 0.32
CA LEU A 187 -6.21 5.47 1.23
C LEU A 187 -6.76 5.73 2.63
N ILE A 188 -7.22 4.67 3.28
CA ILE A 188 -7.63 4.69 4.67
C ILE A 188 -7.02 3.49 5.39
N ASP A 189 -6.28 3.75 6.45
CA ASP A 189 -5.82 2.74 7.39
C ASP A 189 -5.92 3.29 8.82
N SER A 190 -5.31 2.60 9.78
CA SER A 190 -5.41 2.98 11.20
C SER A 190 -4.80 4.37 11.49
N PHE A 191 -3.86 4.85 10.68
CA PHE A 191 -3.04 6.05 10.95
C PHE A 191 -3.13 7.10 9.84
N HIS A 192 -3.54 6.70 8.65
CA HIS A 192 -3.61 7.53 7.46
C HIS A 192 -5.03 7.51 6.92
N GLU A 193 -5.52 8.69 6.58
CA GLU A 193 -6.74 8.85 5.81
C GLU A 193 -6.51 10.02 4.86
N MET A 194 -6.43 9.71 3.57
CA MET A 194 -6.05 10.67 2.55
C MET A 194 -6.75 10.38 1.23
N GLY A 195 -7.02 11.46 0.50
CA GLY A 195 -7.59 11.41 -0.83
C GLY A 195 -6.80 12.29 -1.79
N ILE A 196 -6.67 11.86 -3.04
CA ILE A 196 -6.21 12.71 -4.13
C ILE A 196 -7.12 12.58 -5.35
N ILE A 197 -7.28 13.69 -6.06
CA ILE A 197 -7.92 13.78 -7.36
C ILE A 197 -6.86 14.17 -8.36
N VAL A 198 -6.71 13.39 -9.42
CA VAL A 198 -5.77 13.69 -10.51
C VAL A 198 -6.56 13.84 -11.79
N GLU A 199 -6.35 14.94 -12.51
CA GLU A 199 -6.85 15.13 -13.86
C GLU A 199 -5.74 15.08 -14.87
N THR A 200 -5.98 14.37 -15.96
CA THR A 200 -5.02 14.22 -17.05
C THR A 200 -5.66 14.48 -18.41
N THR A 201 -4.83 14.77 -19.42
CA THR A 201 -5.23 14.93 -20.81
C THR A 201 -4.25 14.26 -21.76
N GLY A 202 -4.74 13.90 -22.96
CA GLY A 202 -3.92 13.36 -24.03
C GLY A 202 -3.53 11.89 -23.82
N SER A 203 -2.92 11.30 -24.85
CA SER A 203 -2.51 9.89 -24.84
C SER A 203 -1.36 9.59 -23.85
N ASN A 204 -0.58 10.61 -23.49
CA ASN A 204 0.50 10.52 -22.52
C ASN A 204 0.05 10.80 -21.07
N HIS A 205 -1.24 11.03 -20.84
CA HIS A 205 -1.81 11.35 -19.53
C HIS A 205 -1.06 12.49 -18.82
N LEU A 206 -0.93 13.62 -19.52
CA LEU A 206 -0.36 14.84 -18.97
C LEU A 206 -1.24 15.37 -17.84
N ILE A 207 -0.68 15.54 -16.64
CA ILE A 207 -1.42 16.04 -15.48
C ILE A 207 -1.77 17.52 -15.68
N THR A 208 -3.07 17.82 -15.73
CA THR A 208 -3.61 19.18 -15.86
C THR A 208 -4.08 19.77 -14.54
N GLY A 209 -4.33 18.93 -13.54
CA GLY A 209 -4.73 19.35 -12.21
C GLY A 209 -4.57 18.23 -11.21
N ILE A 210 -4.22 18.59 -9.99
CA ILE A 210 -4.14 17.66 -8.88
C ILE A 210 -4.56 18.37 -7.59
N TRP A 211 -5.35 17.65 -6.80
CA TRP A 211 -5.81 18.11 -5.49
C TRP A 211 -5.71 16.96 -4.53
N GLY A 212 -5.43 17.25 -3.27
CA GLY A 212 -5.36 16.22 -2.25
C GLY A 212 -5.61 16.78 -0.89
N ASN A 213 -5.98 15.91 0.04
CA ASN A 213 -6.19 16.27 1.43
C ASN A 213 -5.82 15.10 2.34
N PHE A 214 -5.37 15.44 3.54
CA PHE A 214 -5.13 14.51 4.62
C PHE A 214 -6.25 14.73 5.65
N LEU A 215 -7.07 13.73 5.90
CA LEU A 215 -8.02 13.76 7.02
C LEU A 215 -7.31 13.31 8.30
N ARG A 216 -6.60 12.19 8.24
CA ARG A 216 -5.78 11.64 9.34
C ARG A 216 -4.35 11.41 8.87
N CYS A 217 -3.39 11.78 9.70
CA CYS A 217 -1.97 11.48 9.52
C CYS A 217 -1.27 11.40 10.90
N PRO A 218 -0.12 10.72 11.03
CA PRO A 218 0.52 10.48 12.33
C PRO A 218 0.97 11.75 13.07
N ASP A 219 1.32 12.81 12.34
CA ASP A 219 1.74 14.08 12.91
C ASP A 219 1.42 15.24 11.95
N LYS A 220 1.36 16.47 12.48
CA LYS A 220 1.10 17.70 11.72
C LYS A 220 2.14 17.94 10.64
N ILE A 221 3.41 17.56 10.86
CA ILE A 221 4.46 17.74 9.84
C ILE A 221 4.11 17.00 8.53
N CYS A 222 3.38 15.88 8.59
CA CYS A 222 2.98 15.13 7.40
C CYS A 222 2.14 15.98 6.44
N ARG A 223 1.34 16.92 6.96
CA ARG A 223 0.47 17.80 6.16
C ARG A 223 1.25 18.80 5.30
N GLU A 224 2.50 19.10 5.68
CA GLU A 224 3.39 19.95 4.87
C GLU A 224 3.67 19.36 3.48
N THR A 225 3.50 18.05 3.32
CA THR A 225 3.69 17.37 2.04
C THR A 225 2.55 17.58 1.05
N GLU A 226 1.37 18.05 1.48
CA GLU A 226 0.22 18.30 0.61
C GLU A 226 0.55 19.32 -0.49
N GLN A 227 1.29 20.37 -0.14
CA GLN A 227 1.71 21.42 -1.07
C GLN A 227 2.64 20.89 -2.17
N LYS A 228 3.31 19.75 -1.96
CA LYS A 228 4.21 19.13 -2.94
C LYS A 228 3.44 18.48 -4.08
N LEU A 229 2.14 18.20 -3.93
CA LEU A 229 1.31 17.65 -5.01
C LEU A 229 1.28 18.58 -6.22
N GLN A 230 1.31 19.90 -6.03
CA GLN A 230 1.29 20.83 -7.16
C GLN A 230 2.55 20.76 -8.03
N GLN A 231 3.65 20.19 -7.51
CA GLN A 231 4.92 20.08 -8.24
C GLN A 231 4.86 19.03 -9.38
N ILE A 232 3.85 18.15 -9.38
CA ILE A 232 3.70 17.14 -10.43
C ILE A 232 2.74 17.56 -11.56
N THR A 233 2.12 18.73 -11.45
CA THR A 233 1.34 19.30 -12.56
C THR A 233 2.23 19.51 -13.78
N GLY A 234 1.77 19.10 -14.96
CA GLY A 234 2.55 19.12 -16.19
C GLY A 234 3.45 17.91 -16.41
N LEU A 235 3.49 16.94 -15.49
CA LEU A 235 4.15 15.66 -15.75
C LEU A 235 3.25 14.72 -16.55
N SER A 236 3.86 13.90 -17.40
CA SER A 236 3.18 12.81 -18.09
C SER A 236 3.25 11.54 -17.27
N LEU A 237 2.11 11.02 -16.81
CA LEU A 237 2.10 9.79 -16.01
C LEU A 237 2.60 8.58 -16.80
N SER A 238 2.30 8.51 -18.10
CA SER A 238 2.76 7.40 -18.96
C SER A 238 4.28 7.39 -19.16
N ALA A 239 4.94 8.54 -19.10
CA ALA A 239 6.37 8.70 -19.39
C ALA A 239 7.24 8.85 -18.14
N THR A 240 6.65 8.96 -16.94
CA THR A 240 7.40 9.20 -15.71
C THR A 240 7.58 7.89 -14.93
N SER A 241 8.81 7.59 -14.53
CA SER A 241 9.09 6.42 -13.70
C SER A 241 8.55 6.58 -12.28
N ALA A 242 8.26 5.48 -11.59
CA ALA A 242 7.86 5.52 -10.17
C ALA A 242 8.89 6.24 -9.28
N LYS A 243 10.18 6.05 -9.59
CA LYS A 243 11.30 6.73 -8.90
C LYS A 243 11.23 8.24 -9.10
N ASP A 244 10.92 8.70 -10.32
CA ASP A 244 10.88 10.13 -10.61
C ASP A 244 9.60 10.76 -10.05
N ILE A 245 8.45 10.08 -10.12
CA ILE A 245 7.23 10.49 -9.40
C ILE A 245 7.56 10.74 -7.92
N SER A 246 8.22 9.78 -7.26
CA SER A 246 8.64 9.91 -5.87
C SER A 246 9.54 11.13 -5.62
N LYS A 247 10.51 11.41 -6.50
CA LYS A 247 11.36 12.59 -6.39
C LYS A 247 10.57 13.89 -6.51
N PHE A 248 9.66 14.00 -7.47
CA PHE A 248 8.87 15.22 -7.68
C PHE A 248 7.94 15.54 -6.51
N ILE A 249 7.45 14.53 -5.79
CA ILE A 249 6.66 14.73 -4.57
C ILE A 249 7.53 14.89 -3.30
N GLY A 250 8.83 15.10 -3.45
CA GLY A 250 9.76 15.43 -2.36
C GLY A 250 10.72 14.31 -1.94
N GLY A 251 10.69 13.14 -2.58
CA GLY A 251 11.54 12.00 -2.27
C GLY A 251 11.43 11.59 -0.80
N ASN A 252 12.57 11.52 -0.11
CA ASN A 252 12.64 11.23 1.33
C ASN A 252 11.90 12.27 2.18
N ASN A 253 11.82 13.53 1.72
CA ASN A 253 11.02 14.57 2.35
C ASN A 253 9.56 14.57 1.86
N GLY A 254 9.16 13.62 1.01
CA GLY A 254 7.79 13.48 0.53
C GLY A 254 6.96 12.56 1.42
N CYS A 255 5.67 12.43 1.08
CA CYS A 255 4.85 11.36 1.63
C CYS A 255 4.98 10.11 0.75
N THR A 256 5.44 9.00 1.32
CA THR A 256 5.54 7.72 0.62
C THR A 256 4.18 7.24 0.12
N HIS A 257 3.13 7.41 0.92
CA HIS A 257 1.76 7.04 0.55
C HIS A 257 1.24 7.84 -0.65
N LEU A 258 1.51 9.15 -0.74
CA LEU A 258 1.19 9.93 -1.94
C LEU A 258 1.92 9.37 -3.17
N GLY A 259 3.19 8.98 -3.03
CA GLY A 259 3.95 8.35 -4.11
C GLY A 259 3.34 7.04 -4.57
N GLN A 260 2.95 6.18 -3.63
CA GLN A 260 2.26 4.93 -3.93
C GLN A 260 0.94 5.17 -4.67
N MET A 261 0.13 6.13 -4.23
CA MET A 261 -1.13 6.50 -4.90
C MET A 261 -0.89 6.99 -6.34
N MET A 262 0.16 7.76 -6.59
CA MET A 262 0.50 8.23 -7.94
C MET A 262 1.06 7.12 -8.85
N VAL A 263 1.81 6.18 -8.29
CA VAL A 263 2.26 4.99 -9.02
C VAL A 263 1.07 4.10 -9.37
N GLU A 264 0.13 3.92 -8.44
CA GLU A 264 -1.11 3.18 -8.66
C GLU A 264 -1.98 3.83 -9.75
N ALA A 265 -2.12 5.16 -9.73
CA ALA A 265 -2.75 5.92 -10.82
C ALA A 265 -2.14 5.60 -12.18
N THR A 266 -0.80 5.61 -12.26
CA THR A 266 -0.07 5.31 -13.49
C THR A 266 -0.35 3.88 -13.97
N ASN A 267 -0.39 2.91 -13.06
CA ASN A 267 -0.67 1.51 -13.39
C ASN A 267 -2.11 1.32 -13.87
N CYS A 268 -3.10 1.94 -13.23
CA CYS A 268 -4.50 1.89 -13.67
C CYS A 268 -4.69 2.53 -15.06
N LEU A 269 -4.01 3.64 -15.33
CA LEU A 269 -4.06 4.29 -16.64
C LEU A 269 -3.47 3.43 -17.77
N LYS A 270 -2.46 2.60 -17.48
CA LYS A 270 -1.92 1.62 -18.45
C LYS A 270 -2.90 0.49 -18.72
N LEU A 271 -3.66 0.06 -17.72
CA LEU A 271 -4.64 -1.02 -17.86
C LEU A 271 -5.87 -0.61 -18.68
N ILE A 272 -6.25 0.66 -18.66
CA ILE A 272 -7.37 1.15 -19.49
C ILE A 272 -7.00 1.41 -20.96
N GLN A 273 -5.71 1.48 -21.31
CA GLN A 273 -5.29 1.72 -22.72
C GLN A 273 -5.67 0.56 -23.67
N PHE A 274 -6.15 -0.56 -23.13
CA PHE A 274 -6.57 -1.75 -23.86
C PHE A 274 -8.10 -1.87 -24.03
N TYR A 275 -8.84 -0.80 -23.69
CA TYR A 275 -10.30 -0.68 -23.83
C TYR A 275 -10.68 0.61 -24.56
#